data_AF-A0A8T0K727-F1
#
_entry.id   AF-A0A8T0K727-F1
#
_cell.length_a   1.000
_cell.length_b   1.000
_cell.length_c   1.000
_cell.angle_alpha   90.00
_cell.angle_beta   90.00
_cell.angle_gamma   90.00
#
_symmetry.space_group_name_H-M   'P 1'
#
loop_
_entity.id
_entity.type
_entity.pdbx_description
1 polymer ?
#
loop_
_entity_poly.entity_id
_entity_poly.type
_entity_poly.pdbx_seq_one_letter_code
_entity_poly.pdbx_strand_id
1 'polypeptide(L)'
;MTRMTRDFGDTMKKDAVPAVSADVIFASLRFPNYKIGVNNQIMETKGDPKVLSMKEVVARETAQLLEQQKRMSVRDLASKFEKGLAAAAKLSEEARLREAASLEKHVLLKKLRDALQSLKGRVAGRNKEDVAEAIAMVEALAVQLTQREGELIQEKVEVKKLTNFLKQASEDAKKLVNEERAFARFEIENARAAVQRVEEALQEHERMSEASGKQDLDQLMKEVQEARRIKMLHQPSKVMDMEHELRALRAQLAEKSRLYLRLQKELSRTKKGEENVPHLYELEGSETLGSYLQIQPCSDNTPELSKCSIQWYRVATEGAKKELISGATKSVYAPEPFDVGRLLLVDIISKGQEITLSTTGPIDPAAGLGTYVEALVRKHDTEFNVVVTQTGSDHPTESIHVLHVGKMRMKLCKGKTTITKEYYSSSMQLCGVRGGGNAAAQAVFWQPKQGLSFVLAFESERERNAAIMLARRFAFDCNIILAGPDHKAPLET
;
A
#
# COMPACT_ATOMS: atom_id res chain seq x y z
N MET A 1 -4.18 57.22 -4.42
CA MET A 1 -4.97 56.02 -4.75
C MET A 1 -4.00 55.04 -5.39
N THR A 2 -3.30 54.28 -4.54
CA THR A 2 -2.16 53.43 -4.93
C THR A 2 -1.99 52.37 -3.84
N ARG A 3 -1.94 51.09 -4.21
CA ARG A 3 -1.26 50.01 -3.46
C ARG A 3 -1.26 48.78 -4.38
N MET A 4 -0.21 48.50 -5.15
CA MET A 4 1.09 47.95 -4.74
C MET A 4 0.92 46.68 -3.89
N THR A 5 0.85 45.53 -4.55
CA THR A 5 1.17 44.23 -3.98
C THR A 5 2.60 43.89 -4.37
N ARG A 6 3.47 43.75 -3.36
CA ARG A 6 4.80 43.15 -3.49
C ARG A 6 4.91 42.07 -2.42
N ASP A 7 5.34 40.90 -2.87
CA ASP A 7 5.64 39.69 -2.13
C ASP A 7 6.53 39.88 -0.91
N PHE A 8 6.32 39.02 0.09
CA PHE A 8 7.27 38.10 0.75
C PHE A 8 6.38 37.22 1.65
N GLY A 9 6.22 35.92 1.45
CA GLY A 9 7.25 34.89 1.45
C GLY A 9 7.22 34.21 2.82
N ASP A 10 6.60 33.03 2.93
CA ASP A 10 7.11 32.05 3.89
C ASP A 10 6.89 30.61 3.42
N THR A 11 8.03 29.95 3.40
CA THR A 11 8.31 28.54 3.19
C THR A 11 7.67 27.67 4.26
N MET A 12 6.80 26.73 3.90
CA MET A 12 6.66 25.50 4.66
C MET A 12 7.32 24.36 3.90
N LYS A 13 8.57 24.08 4.31
CA LYS A 13 9.24 22.81 4.09
C LYS A 13 8.30 21.68 4.54
N LYS A 14 7.92 20.81 3.61
CA LYS A 14 7.37 19.49 3.96
C LYS A 14 8.54 18.65 4.47
N ASP A 15 8.82 18.76 5.77
CA ASP A 15 9.58 17.73 6.45
C ASP A 15 8.77 16.43 6.37
N ALA A 16 9.35 15.44 5.70
CA ALA A 16 8.84 14.08 5.71
C ALA A 16 8.97 13.55 7.14
N VAL A 17 7.85 13.54 7.86
CA VAL A 17 7.74 12.84 9.14
C VAL A 17 7.91 11.34 8.87
N PRO A 18 8.77 10.61 9.61
CA PRO A 18 8.94 9.18 9.41
C PRO A 18 7.60 8.47 9.65
N ALA A 19 7.27 7.49 8.80
CA ALA A 19 6.13 6.62 9.04
C ALA A 19 6.36 5.85 10.35
N VAL A 20 5.67 6.27 11.41
CA VAL A 20 5.75 5.63 12.72
C VAL A 20 4.88 4.38 12.69
N SER A 21 5.54 3.22 12.77
CA SER A 21 5.10 1.94 13.33
C SER A 21 3.59 1.75 13.53
N ALA A 22 3.00 0.86 12.73
CA ALA A 22 1.60 0.45 12.76
C ALA A 22 1.25 -0.51 13.92
N ASP A 23 1.72 -0.23 15.14
CA ASP A 23 1.38 -1.01 16.34
C ASP A 23 1.10 -0.07 17.51
N VAL A 24 -0.09 0.53 17.51
CA VAL A 24 -0.68 1.14 18.71
C VAL A 24 -2.07 0.55 18.89
N ILE A 25 -2.18 -0.42 19.80
CA ILE A 25 -3.47 -0.96 20.23
C ILE A 25 -4.09 0.05 21.18
N PHE A 26 -5.07 0.81 20.71
CA PHE A 26 -5.91 1.63 21.59
C PHE A 26 -6.88 0.71 22.35
N ALA A 27 -6.88 0.76 23.68
CA ALA A 27 -7.79 0.00 24.52
C ALA A 27 -9.28 0.41 24.36
N SER A 28 -9.57 1.45 23.58
CA SER A 28 -10.92 1.96 23.29
C SER A 28 -10.95 2.69 21.95
N LEU A 29 -12.01 2.48 21.16
CA LEU A 29 -12.27 3.15 19.88
C LEU A 29 -12.84 4.58 20.03
N ARG A 30 -12.69 5.23 21.19
CA ARG A 30 -13.18 6.61 21.44
C ARG A 30 -12.08 7.50 22.00
N PHE A 31 -12.11 8.78 21.58
CA PHE A 31 -11.28 9.83 22.14
C PHE A 31 -11.65 10.09 23.62
N PRO A 32 -10.69 10.21 24.54
CA PRO A 32 -10.97 10.53 25.93
C PRO A 32 -11.49 11.97 26.03
N ASN A 33 -12.64 12.14 26.70
CA ASN A 33 -13.19 13.46 26.99
C ASN A 33 -12.41 14.07 28.17
N TYR A 34 -11.56 15.04 27.88
CA TYR A 34 -10.95 15.90 28.90
C TYR A 34 -11.59 17.29 28.89
N LYS A 35 -11.67 17.91 30.06
CA LYS A 35 -11.87 19.36 30.16
C LYS A 35 -10.61 20.00 30.73
N ILE A 36 -10.21 21.12 30.14
CA ILE A 36 -9.09 21.92 30.59
C ILE A 36 -9.59 22.85 31.70
N GLY A 37 -9.03 22.70 32.90
CA GLY A 37 -9.30 23.60 34.03
C GLY A 37 -8.54 24.92 33.92
N VAL A 38 -8.88 25.87 34.79
CA VAL A 38 -8.16 27.14 34.91
C VAL A 38 -6.70 26.83 35.25
N ASN A 39 -5.76 27.33 34.43
CA ASN A 39 -4.32 27.01 34.38
C ASN A 39 -3.89 25.81 33.50
N ASN A 40 -4.65 25.44 32.47
CA ASN A 40 -4.24 24.48 31.44
C ASN A 40 -3.91 23.05 31.94
N GLN A 41 -4.39 22.66 33.12
CA GLN A 41 -4.24 21.28 33.62
C GLN A 41 -5.40 20.40 33.12
N ILE A 42 -5.05 19.22 32.61
CA ILE A 42 -5.98 18.20 32.10
C ILE A 42 -6.60 17.47 33.30
N MET A 43 -7.90 17.61 33.52
CA MET A 43 -8.63 16.82 34.53
C MET A 43 -9.39 15.68 33.85
N GLU A 44 -9.14 14.44 34.29
CA GLU A 44 -9.98 13.30 33.92
C GLU A 44 -11.33 13.40 34.63
N THR A 45 -12.41 13.44 33.84
CA THR A 45 -13.77 13.44 34.35
C THR A 45 -14.19 12.01 34.71
N LYS A 46 -14.15 11.66 35.99
CA LYS A 46 -14.78 10.43 36.48
C LYS A 46 -16.30 10.60 36.46
N GLY A 47 -16.95 9.88 35.54
CA GLY A 47 -18.38 9.57 35.58
C GLY A 47 -19.17 10.15 34.41
N ASP A 48 -19.27 9.38 33.32
CA ASP A 48 -20.30 9.62 32.31
C ASP A 48 -21.69 9.35 32.93
N PRO A 49 -22.67 10.28 32.85
CA PRO A 49 -24.06 9.88 32.93
C PRO A 49 -24.35 9.02 31.70
N LYS A 50 -24.93 7.84 31.93
CA LYS A 50 -25.21 6.79 30.94
C LYS A 50 -26.11 7.34 29.81
N VAL A 51 -25.52 7.91 28.77
CA VAL A 51 -26.24 8.34 27.56
C VAL A 51 -26.60 7.09 26.78
N LEU A 52 -27.90 6.84 26.69
CA LEU A 52 -28.50 5.65 26.08
C LEU A 52 -28.19 5.61 24.58
N SER A 53 -27.95 4.42 24.05
CA SER A 53 -27.67 4.24 22.62
C SER A 53 -28.90 4.55 21.76
N MET A 54 -28.71 4.96 20.49
CA MET A 54 -29.81 5.24 19.55
C MET A 54 -30.83 4.10 19.48
N LYS A 55 -30.37 2.85 19.59
CA LYS A 55 -31.21 1.65 19.62
C LYS A 55 -32.08 1.57 20.87
N GLU A 56 -31.56 2.01 22.03
CA GLU A 56 -32.30 2.10 23.28
C GLU A 56 -33.27 3.30 23.30
N VAL A 57 -32.90 4.41 22.64
CA VAL A 57 -33.80 5.57 22.46
C VAL A 57 -34.99 5.16 21.59
N VAL A 58 -34.75 4.55 20.43
CA VAL A 58 -35.81 4.04 19.55
C VAL A 58 -36.67 3.00 20.25
N ALA A 59 -36.07 2.08 21.03
CA ALA A 59 -36.84 1.09 21.78
C ALA A 59 -37.72 1.72 22.87
N ARG A 60 -37.24 2.76 23.56
CA ARG A 60 -38.02 3.50 24.57
C ARG A 60 -39.13 4.33 23.93
N GLU A 61 -38.87 5.00 22.82
CA GLU A 61 -39.89 5.75 22.07
C GLU A 61 -40.96 4.82 21.51
N THR A 62 -40.57 3.66 20.95
CA THR A 62 -41.51 2.64 20.46
C THR A 62 -42.36 2.09 21.61
N ALA A 63 -41.77 1.85 22.78
CA ALA A 63 -42.50 1.42 23.97
C ALA A 63 -43.46 2.50 24.49
N GLN A 64 -43.06 3.79 24.48
CA GLN A 64 -43.93 4.92 24.84
C GLN A 64 -45.09 5.09 23.86
N LEU A 65 -44.86 4.92 22.56
CA LEU A 65 -45.93 4.97 21.55
C LEU A 65 -46.93 3.82 21.72
N LEU A 66 -46.46 2.62 22.03
CA LEU A 66 -47.31 1.46 22.38
C LEU A 66 -48.10 1.67 23.67
N GLU A 67 -47.50 2.31 24.68
CA GLU A 67 -48.17 2.63 25.94
C GLU A 67 -49.20 3.75 25.77
N GLN A 68 -48.93 4.74 24.91
CA GLN A 68 -49.92 5.74 24.51
C GLN A 68 -51.09 5.12 23.71
N GLN A 69 -50.83 4.13 22.85
CA GLN A 69 -51.87 3.39 22.13
C GLN A 69 -52.79 2.59 23.06
N LYS A 70 -52.31 2.19 24.25
CA LYS A 70 -53.09 1.50 25.30
C LYS A 70 -54.07 2.40 26.05
N ARG A 71 -54.00 3.72 25.93
CA ARG A 71 -55.09 4.62 26.37
C ARG A 71 -56.27 4.41 25.44
N MET A 72 -57.19 3.50 25.82
CA MET A 72 -58.52 3.26 25.22
C MET A 72 -58.59 3.69 23.75
N SER A 73 -58.31 2.77 22.82
CA SER A 73 -58.42 3.05 21.38
C SER A 73 -59.73 3.78 21.09
N VAL A 74 -59.72 4.78 20.20
CA VAL A 74 -60.95 5.49 19.77
C VAL A 74 -62.05 4.50 19.38
N ARG A 75 -61.67 3.31 18.88
CA ARG A 75 -62.55 2.18 18.59
C ARG A 75 -63.23 1.60 19.84
N ASP A 76 -62.48 1.43 20.92
CA ASP A 76 -62.99 0.91 22.19
C ASP A 76 -63.90 1.93 22.89
N LEU A 77 -63.58 3.22 22.77
CA LEU A 77 -64.43 4.30 23.26
C LEU A 77 -65.75 4.37 22.48
N ALA A 78 -65.70 4.26 21.16
CA ALA A 78 -66.88 4.21 20.30
C ALA A 78 -67.76 2.99 20.60
N SER A 79 -67.17 1.80 20.77
CA SER A 79 -67.93 0.59 21.12
C SER A 79 -68.60 0.69 22.50
N LYS A 80 -67.94 1.30 23.48
CA LYS A 80 -68.55 1.56 24.80
C LYS A 80 -69.69 2.58 24.70
N PHE A 81 -69.54 3.62 23.88
CA PHE A 81 -70.58 4.62 23.66
C PHE A 81 -71.82 4.01 22.97
N GLU A 82 -71.64 3.22 21.92
CA GLU A 82 -72.75 2.52 21.25
C GLU A 82 -73.50 1.57 22.19
N LYS A 83 -72.77 0.82 23.03
CA LYS A 83 -73.38 -0.03 24.08
C LYS A 83 -74.15 0.80 25.10
N GLY A 84 -73.63 1.96 25.50
CA GLY A 84 -74.30 2.90 26.40
C GLY A 84 -75.59 3.47 25.78
N LEU A 85 -75.56 3.83 24.50
CA LEU A 85 -76.72 4.32 23.76
C LEU A 85 -77.81 3.22 23.63
N ALA A 86 -77.41 1.98 23.34
CA ALA A 86 -78.33 0.84 23.28
C ALA A 86 -78.95 0.51 24.65
N ALA A 87 -78.20 0.66 25.74
CA ALA A 87 -78.73 0.51 27.10
C ALA A 87 -79.74 1.62 27.45
N ALA A 88 -79.46 2.87 27.07
CA ALA A 88 -80.37 4.00 27.28
C ALA A 88 -81.69 3.83 26.52
N ALA A 89 -81.66 3.30 25.30
CA ALA A 89 -82.88 3.00 24.52
C ALA A 89 -83.78 1.98 25.23
N LYS A 90 -83.20 0.97 25.89
CA LYS A 90 -83.97 -0.01 26.69
C LYS A 90 -84.65 0.61 27.91
N LEU A 91 -83.96 1.52 28.60
CA LEU A 91 -84.51 2.24 29.75
C LEU A 91 -85.67 3.18 29.34
N SER A 92 -85.62 3.75 28.14
CA SER A 92 -86.71 4.58 27.60
C SER A 92 -88.00 3.78 27.36
N GLU A 93 -87.90 2.55 26.85
CA GLU A 93 -89.07 1.69 26.67
C GLU A 93 -89.66 1.25 28.01
N GLU A 94 -88.81 0.96 29.00
CA GLU A 94 -89.26 0.64 30.37
C GLU A 94 -89.97 1.84 31.05
N ALA A 95 -89.50 3.07 30.81
CA ALA A 95 -90.16 4.28 31.30
C ALA A 95 -91.56 4.49 30.68
N ARG A 96 -91.73 4.15 29.39
CA ARG A 96 -93.03 4.21 28.70
C ARG A 96 -94.06 3.26 29.30
N LEU A 97 -93.63 2.04 29.68
CA LEU A 97 -94.49 1.06 30.35
C LEU A 97 -94.95 1.55 31.74
N ARG A 98 -94.08 2.24 32.48
CA ARG A 98 -94.42 2.83 33.79
C ARG A 98 -95.41 3.99 33.69
N GLU A 99 -95.31 4.81 32.64
CA GLU A 99 -96.23 5.92 32.36
C GLU A 99 -97.66 5.39 32.09
N ALA A 100 -97.80 4.33 31.29
CA ALA A 100 -99.07 3.66 31.06
C ALA A 100 -99.69 3.08 32.35
N ALA A 101 -98.87 2.46 33.21
CA ALA A 101 -99.32 1.93 34.51
C ALA A 101 -99.73 3.04 35.50
N SER A 102 -99.22 4.27 35.36
CA SER A 102 -99.58 5.39 36.24
C SER A 102 -100.97 5.97 35.93
N LEU A 103 -101.33 6.05 34.65
CA LEU A 103 -102.68 6.41 34.21
C LEU A 103 -103.75 5.45 34.77
N GLU A 104 -103.44 4.16 34.85
CA GLU A 104 -104.33 3.16 35.44
C GLU A 104 -104.53 3.37 36.96
N LYS A 105 -103.51 3.84 37.67
CA LYS A 105 -103.60 4.19 39.11
C LYS A 105 -104.56 5.35 39.37
N HIS A 106 -104.56 6.38 38.53
CA HIS A 106 -105.54 7.49 38.64
C HIS A 106 -106.98 7.02 38.47
N VAL A 107 -107.22 6.13 37.49
CA VAL A 107 -108.55 5.53 37.28
C VAL A 107 -108.98 4.71 38.49
N LEU A 108 -108.07 3.94 39.09
CA LEU A 108 -108.34 3.14 40.29
C LEU A 108 -108.64 4.02 41.51
N LEU A 109 -107.84 5.05 41.77
CA LEU A 109 -108.07 5.99 42.88
C LEU A 109 -109.40 6.72 42.74
N LYS A 110 -109.78 7.12 41.51
CA LYS A 110 -111.09 7.72 41.24
C LYS A 110 -112.24 6.75 41.52
N LYS A 111 -112.17 5.52 41.01
CA LYS A 111 -113.19 4.48 41.26
C LYS A 111 -113.33 4.19 42.76
N LEU A 112 -112.20 4.12 43.49
CA LEU A 112 -112.18 3.92 44.92
C LEU A 112 -112.85 5.09 45.66
N ARG A 113 -112.55 6.33 45.28
CA ARG A 113 -113.20 7.53 45.83
C ARG A 113 -114.71 7.51 45.61
N ASP A 114 -115.15 7.22 44.38
CA ASP A 114 -116.58 7.20 44.02
C ASP A 114 -117.33 6.10 44.78
N ALA A 115 -116.72 4.93 44.97
CA ALA A 115 -117.27 3.85 45.79
C ALA A 115 -117.37 4.23 47.27
N LEU A 116 -116.34 4.87 47.84
CA LEU A 116 -116.35 5.37 49.21
C LEU A 116 -117.39 6.48 49.40
N GLN A 117 -117.59 7.36 48.41
CA GLN A 117 -118.60 8.42 48.44
C GLN A 117 -120.03 7.83 48.42
N SER A 118 -120.26 6.80 47.60
CA SER A 118 -121.52 6.04 47.59
C SER A 118 -121.78 5.33 48.93
N LEU A 119 -120.72 4.80 49.57
CA LEU A 119 -120.81 4.19 50.90
C LEU A 119 -121.14 5.23 51.98
N LYS A 120 -120.51 6.40 51.94
CA LYS A 120 -120.73 7.52 52.89
C LYS A 120 -122.19 7.96 52.97
N GLY A 121 -122.91 7.95 51.84
CA GLY A 121 -124.34 8.27 51.78
C GLY A 121 -125.26 7.22 52.42
N ARG A 122 -124.74 6.00 52.66
CA ARG A 122 -125.49 4.85 53.21
C ARG A 122 -125.17 4.54 54.67
N VAL A 123 -124.13 5.15 55.26
CA VAL A 123 -123.69 4.90 56.65
C VAL A 123 -123.98 6.09 57.58
N ALA A 124 -124.17 5.83 58.88
CA ALA A 124 -124.45 6.83 59.91
C ALA A 124 -123.54 6.67 61.14
N GLY A 125 -123.41 7.73 61.96
CA GLY A 125 -122.57 7.73 63.16
C GLY A 125 -121.06 7.64 62.86
N ARG A 126 -120.29 6.95 63.72
CA ARG A 126 -118.82 6.81 63.61
C ARG A 126 -118.36 6.23 62.27
N ASN A 127 -119.08 5.25 61.73
CA ASN A 127 -118.76 4.66 60.42
C ASN A 127 -118.79 5.69 59.27
N LYS A 128 -119.57 6.77 59.42
CA LYS A 128 -119.59 7.87 58.44
C LYS A 128 -118.34 8.75 58.53
N GLU A 129 -117.78 8.90 59.73
CA GLU A 129 -116.54 9.64 59.98
C GLU A 129 -115.34 8.85 59.44
N ASP A 130 -115.27 7.53 59.70
CA ASP A 130 -114.20 6.65 59.17
C ASP A 130 -114.19 6.62 57.64
N VAL A 131 -115.36 6.55 57.00
CA VAL A 131 -115.47 6.62 55.53
C VAL A 131 -115.07 8.02 55.03
N ALA A 132 -115.34 9.09 55.78
CA ALA A 132 -114.88 10.43 55.42
C ALA A 132 -113.35 10.58 55.50
N GLU A 133 -112.72 9.97 56.50
CA GLU A 133 -111.26 9.93 56.64
C GLU A 133 -110.61 9.08 55.53
N ALA A 134 -111.19 7.93 55.19
CA ALA A 134 -110.73 7.11 54.07
C ALA A 134 -110.81 7.85 52.72
N ILE A 135 -111.87 8.64 52.49
CA ILE A 135 -111.96 9.52 51.32
C ILE A 135 -110.83 10.55 51.33
N ALA A 136 -110.59 11.20 52.47
CA ALA A 136 -109.51 12.20 52.59
C ALA A 136 -108.12 11.59 52.32
N MET A 137 -107.86 10.35 52.77
CA MET A 137 -106.60 9.63 52.47
C MET A 137 -106.47 9.30 50.98
N VAL A 138 -107.55 8.86 50.32
CA VAL A 138 -107.55 8.59 48.88
C VAL A 138 -107.33 9.88 48.08
N GLU A 139 -107.92 10.99 48.51
CA GLU A 139 -107.69 12.31 47.90
C GLU A 139 -106.25 12.79 48.11
N ALA A 140 -105.67 12.60 49.29
CA ALA A 140 -104.26 12.91 49.56
C ALA A 140 -103.31 12.07 48.69
N LEU A 141 -103.58 10.78 48.50
CA LEU A 141 -102.82 9.89 47.62
C LEU A 141 -102.92 10.31 46.15
N ALA A 142 -104.09 10.74 45.69
CA ALA A 142 -104.27 11.27 44.34
C ALA A 142 -103.46 12.55 44.11
N VAL A 143 -103.41 13.45 45.10
CA VAL A 143 -102.58 14.67 45.05
C VAL A 143 -101.09 14.31 45.00
N GLN A 144 -100.61 13.40 45.85
CA GLN A 144 -99.21 12.95 45.84
C GLN A 144 -98.82 12.26 44.53
N LEU A 145 -99.71 11.45 43.95
CA LEU A 145 -99.47 10.81 42.66
C LEU A 145 -99.32 11.85 41.55
N THR A 146 -100.22 12.85 41.53
CA THR A 146 -100.17 13.97 40.57
C THR A 146 -98.87 14.79 40.73
N GLN A 147 -98.43 15.05 41.97
CA GLN A 147 -97.18 15.78 42.21
C GLN A 147 -95.95 15.03 41.71
N ARG A 148 -95.83 13.72 42.03
CA ARG A 148 -94.72 12.89 41.56
C ARG A 148 -94.70 12.74 40.03
N GLU A 149 -95.86 12.65 39.39
CA GLU A 149 -95.93 12.64 37.92
C GLU A 149 -95.47 13.97 37.33
N GLY A 150 -95.80 15.10 37.97
CA GLY A 150 -95.29 16.42 37.59
C GLY A 150 -93.76 16.50 37.63
N GLU A 151 -93.14 16.02 38.72
CA GLU A 151 -91.69 15.92 38.86
C GLU A 151 -91.07 15.00 37.79
N LEU A 152 -91.68 13.85 37.53
CA LEU A 152 -91.22 12.89 36.53
C LEU A 152 -91.32 13.44 35.09
N ILE A 153 -92.37 14.21 34.79
CA ILE A 153 -92.50 14.91 33.50
C ILE A 153 -91.40 15.97 33.36
N GLN A 154 -91.11 16.72 34.42
CA GLN A 154 -90.04 17.71 34.40
C GLN A 154 -88.67 17.06 34.20
N GLU A 155 -88.35 16.00 34.94
CA GLU A 155 -87.11 15.23 34.79
C GLU A 155 -86.98 14.65 33.37
N LYS A 156 -88.07 14.14 32.79
CA LYS A 156 -88.10 13.64 31.40
C LYS A 156 -87.78 14.74 30.39
N VAL A 157 -88.23 15.98 30.61
CA VAL A 157 -87.89 17.14 29.76
C VAL A 157 -86.41 17.48 29.88
N GLU A 158 -85.86 17.48 31.09
CA GLU A 158 -84.43 17.74 31.33
C GLU A 158 -83.53 16.65 30.72
N VAL A 159 -83.87 15.37 30.89
CA VAL A 159 -83.15 14.24 30.28
C VAL A 159 -83.21 14.32 28.75
N LYS A 160 -84.36 14.70 28.17
CA LYS A 160 -84.46 14.91 26.72
C LYS A 160 -83.55 16.04 26.24
N LYS A 161 -83.44 17.13 27.02
CA LYS A 161 -82.53 18.24 26.73
C LYS A 161 -81.07 17.79 26.78
N LEU A 162 -80.67 17.04 27.80
CA LEU A 162 -79.32 16.47 27.92
C LEU A 162 -79.00 15.50 26.78
N THR A 163 -79.95 14.68 26.36
CA THR A 163 -79.79 13.76 25.22
C THR A 163 -79.50 14.51 23.93
N ASN A 164 -80.22 15.61 23.67
CA ASN A 164 -79.98 16.46 22.51
C ASN A 164 -78.58 17.10 22.54
N PHE A 165 -78.15 17.61 23.71
CA PHE A 165 -76.79 18.14 23.87
C PHE A 165 -75.72 17.08 23.66
N LEU A 166 -75.91 15.87 24.20
CA LEU A 166 -74.97 14.77 24.02
C LEU A 166 -74.88 14.34 22.55
N LYS A 167 -76.01 14.29 21.84
CA LYS A 167 -76.06 13.98 20.42
C LYS A 167 -75.31 15.04 19.59
N GLN A 168 -75.55 16.32 19.88
CA GLN A 168 -74.86 17.42 19.21
C GLN A 168 -73.35 17.37 19.46
N ALA A 169 -72.92 17.23 20.72
CA ALA A 169 -71.51 17.12 21.08
C ALA A 169 -70.83 15.91 20.44
N SER A 170 -71.53 14.78 20.29
CA SER A 170 -71.01 13.59 19.62
C SER A 170 -70.84 13.81 18.10
N GLU A 171 -71.77 14.49 17.44
CA GLU A 171 -71.64 14.81 16.00
C GLU A 171 -70.54 15.85 15.77
N ASP A 172 -70.43 16.87 16.62
CA ASP A 172 -69.37 17.88 16.54
C ASP A 172 -67.99 17.26 16.76
N ALA A 173 -67.84 16.37 17.74
CA ALA A 173 -66.60 15.61 17.96
C ALA A 173 -66.25 14.72 16.76
N LYS A 174 -67.25 14.06 16.15
CA LYS A 174 -67.05 13.22 14.97
C LYS A 174 -66.62 14.05 13.76
N LYS A 175 -67.21 15.23 13.56
CA LYS A 175 -66.85 16.17 12.50
C LYS A 175 -65.40 16.64 12.66
N LEU A 176 -65.02 17.10 13.86
CA LEU A 176 -63.67 17.55 14.16
C LEU A 176 -62.63 16.45 13.91
N VAL A 177 -62.89 15.22 14.38
CA VAL A 177 -61.99 14.09 14.13
C VAL A 177 -61.83 13.79 12.64
N ASN A 178 -62.89 13.93 11.84
CA ASN A 178 -62.81 13.69 10.40
C ASN A 178 -62.04 14.81 9.68
N GLU A 179 -62.21 16.06 10.08
CA GLU A 179 -61.47 17.21 9.55
C GLU A 179 -59.97 17.09 9.85
N GLU A 180 -59.61 16.82 11.11
CA GLU A 180 -58.21 16.59 11.51
C GLU A 180 -57.59 15.39 10.77
N ARG A 181 -58.35 14.31 10.57
CA ARG A 181 -57.88 13.17 9.76
C ARG A 181 -57.67 13.52 8.30
N ALA A 182 -58.53 14.36 7.73
CA ALA A 182 -58.38 14.82 6.35
C ALA A 182 -57.15 15.73 6.21
N PHE A 183 -56.95 16.64 7.15
CA PHE A 183 -55.79 17.51 7.21
C PHE A 183 -54.49 16.72 7.34
N ALA A 184 -54.43 15.78 8.28
CA ALA A 184 -53.26 14.92 8.46
C ALA A 184 -52.96 14.08 7.20
N ARG A 185 -53.98 13.58 6.50
CA ARG A 185 -53.78 12.86 5.22
C ARG A 185 -53.17 13.75 4.15
N PHE A 186 -53.68 14.98 4.03
CA PHE A 186 -53.17 15.96 3.08
C PHE A 186 -51.71 16.34 3.37
N GLU A 187 -51.35 16.58 4.63
CA GLU A 187 -49.95 16.84 5.02
C GLU A 187 -49.03 15.66 4.73
N ILE A 188 -49.48 14.43 5.01
CA ILE A 188 -48.71 13.22 4.70
C ILE A 188 -48.48 13.09 3.19
N GLU A 189 -49.49 13.35 2.38
CA GLU A 189 -49.38 13.28 0.92
C GLU A 189 -48.43 14.35 0.36
N ASN A 190 -48.50 15.58 0.86
CA ASN A 190 -47.57 16.65 0.51
C ASN A 190 -46.12 16.31 0.90
N ALA A 191 -45.92 15.76 2.11
CA ALA A 191 -44.60 15.32 2.56
C ALA A 191 -44.04 14.20 1.68
N ARG A 192 -44.88 13.23 1.28
CA ARG A 192 -44.49 12.16 0.34
C ARG A 192 -44.10 12.71 -1.03
N ALA A 193 -44.88 13.65 -1.57
CA ALA A 193 -44.55 14.30 -2.84
C ALA A 193 -43.23 15.08 -2.78
N ALA A 194 -42.92 15.71 -1.64
CA ALA A 194 -41.64 16.38 -1.45
C ALA A 194 -40.46 15.39 -1.39
N VAL A 195 -40.62 14.26 -0.69
CA VAL A 195 -39.62 13.19 -0.64
C VAL A 195 -39.35 12.65 -2.04
N GLN A 196 -40.39 12.36 -2.82
CA GLN A 196 -40.24 11.84 -4.18
C GLN A 196 -39.43 12.81 -5.07
N ARG A 197 -39.69 14.12 -5.00
CA ARG A 197 -38.90 15.11 -5.76
C ARG A 197 -37.43 15.12 -5.37
N VAL A 198 -37.13 14.96 -4.08
CA VAL A 198 -35.74 14.89 -3.59
C VAL A 198 -35.07 13.61 -4.07
N GLU A 199 -35.77 12.47 -4.03
CA GLU A 199 -35.25 11.20 -4.54
C GLU A 199 -34.94 11.26 -6.05
N GLU A 200 -35.84 11.84 -6.85
CA GLU A 200 -35.62 12.03 -8.29
C GLU A 200 -34.42 12.94 -8.57
N ALA A 201 -34.29 14.05 -7.85
CA ALA A 201 -33.15 14.96 -7.98
C ALA A 201 -31.81 14.31 -7.57
N LEU A 202 -31.82 13.47 -6.52
CA LEU A 202 -30.64 12.71 -6.10
C LEU A 202 -30.23 11.67 -7.15
N GLN A 203 -31.20 10.94 -7.73
CA GLN A 203 -30.90 9.98 -8.79
C GLN A 203 -30.36 10.66 -10.05
N GLU A 204 -30.89 11.82 -10.42
CA GLU A 204 -30.36 12.59 -11.55
C GLU A 204 -28.93 13.06 -11.27
N HIS A 205 -28.67 13.58 -10.06
CA HIS A 205 -27.33 13.97 -9.64
C HIS A 205 -26.33 12.79 -9.68
N GLU A 206 -26.73 11.63 -9.17
CA GLU A 206 -25.90 10.41 -9.17
C GLU A 206 -25.56 9.98 -10.61
N ARG A 207 -26.53 9.96 -11.52
CA ARG A 207 -26.30 9.65 -12.94
C ARG A 207 -25.35 10.65 -13.61
N MET A 208 -25.51 11.94 -13.33
CA MET A 208 -24.63 12.98 -13.87
C MET A 208 -23.20 12.87 -13.33
N SER A 209 -23.04 12.57 -12.02
CA SER A 209 -21.75 12.34 -11.39
C SER A 209 -21.05 11.09 -11.93
N GLU A 210 -21.78 9.99 -12.16
CA GLU A 210 -21.23 8.78 -12.77
C GLU A 210 -20.76 9.00 -14.21
N ALA A 211 -21.51 9.79 -14.99
CA ALA A 211 -21.14 10.11 -16.37
C ALA A 211 -19.91 11.02 -16.44
N SER A 212 -19.85 12.07 -15.61
CA SER A 212 -18.70 12.99 -15.52
C SER A 212 -17.45 12.27 -15.02
N GLY A 213 -17.56 11.48 -13.96
CA GLY A 213 -16.41 10.77 -13.38
C GLY A 213 -15.79 9.74 -14.31
N LYS A 214 -16.60 9.06 -15.15
CA LYS A 214 -16.09 8.14 -16.18
C LYS A 214 -15.35 8.88 -17.29
N GLN A 215 -15.87 10.00 -17.77
CA GLN A 215 -15.21 10.80 -18.82
C GLN A 215 -13.86 11.36 -18.35
N ASP A 216 -13.78 11.87 -17.12
CA ASP A 216 -12.55 12.40 -16.54
C ASP A 216 -11.50 11.30 -16.34
N LEU A 217 -11.91 10.12 -15.87
CA LEU A 217 -11.01 8.98 -15.70
C LEU A 217 -10.47 8.46 -17.04
N ASP A 218 -11.33 8.32 -18.05
CA ASP A 218 -10.94 7.87 -19.39
C ASP A 218 -9.99 8.86 -20.07
N GLN A 219 -10.25 10.16 -19.93
CA GLN A 219 -9.38 11.22 -20.43
C GLN A 219 -8.02 11.19 -19.73
N LEU A 220 -7.99 11.08 -18.40
CA LEU A 220 -6.77 10.94 -17.63
C LEU A 220 -5.99 9.68 -18.02
N MET A 221 -6.67 8.55 -18.24
CA MET A 221 -6.04 7.32 -18.70
C MET A 221 -5.35 7.50 -20.06
N LYS A 222 -5.99 8.19 -21.01
CA LYS A 222 -5.38 8.51 -22.31
C LYS A 222 -4.15 9.39 -22.16
N GLU A 223 -4.23 10.44 -21.34
CA GLU A 223 -3.10 11.33 -21.07
C GLU A 223 -1.93 10.61 -20.40
N VAL A 224 -2.20 9.74 -19.42
CA VAL A 224 -1.18 8.92 -18.77
C VAL A 224 -0.53 7.95 -19.75
N GLN A 225 -1.30 7.33 -20.64
CA GLN A 225 -0.78 6.43 -21.67
C GLN A 225 0.12 7.19 -22.66
N GLU A 226 -0.29 8.38 -23.11
CA GLU A 226 0.50 9.19 -24.04
C GLU A 226 1.78 9.72 -23.37
N ALA A 227 1.70 10.18 -22.13
CA ALA A 227 2.88 10.59 -21.36
C ALA A 227 3.89 9.43 -21.18
N ARG A 228 3.40 8.22 -20.93
CA ARG A 228 4.24 7.00 -20.89
C ARG A 228 4.87 6.72 -22.25
N ARG A 229 4.13 6.84 -23.35
CA ARG A 229 4.64 6.65 -24.71
C ARG A 229 5.74 7.65 -25.04
N ILE A 230 5.52 8.94 -24.78
CA ILE A 230 6.51 10.00 -24.98
C ILE A 230 7.78 9.70 -24.18
N LYS A 231 7.65 9.35 -22.90
CA LYS A 231 8.79 8.98 -22.06
C LYS A 231 9.56 7.79 -22.63
N MET A 232 8.85 6.75 -23.06
CA MET A 232 9.44 5.55 -23.66
C MET A 232 10.13 5.82 -25.01
N LEU A 233 9.69 6.83 -25.77
CA LEU A 233 10.31 7.19 -27.04
C LEU A 233 11.57 8.04 -26.85
N HIS A 234 11.55 8.98 -25.90
CA HIS A 234 12.62 9.97 -25.73
C HIS A 234 13.76 9.51 -24.80
N GLN A 235 13.46 8.71 -23.77
CA GLN A 235 14.47 8.26 -22.81
C GLN A 235 15.51 7.32 -23.46
N PRO A 236 15.14 6.32 -24.29
CA PRO A 236 16.12 5.50 -24.99
C PRO A 236 16.95 6.29 -25.99
N SER A 237 16.36 7.26 -26.71
CA SER A 237 17.09 8.09 -27.68
C SER A 237 18.22 8.86 -27.02
N LYS A 238 17.93 9.56 -25.90
CA LYS A 238 18.96 10.35 -25.21
C LYS A 238 20.08 9.50 -24.61
N VAL A 239 19.76 8.32 -24.09
CA VAL A 239 20.77 7.37 -23.59
C VAL A 239 21.63 6.86 -24.73
N MET A 240 21.02 6.47 -25.85
CA MET A 240 21.75 6.03 -27.04
C MET A 240 22.70 7.11 -27.55
N ASP A 241 22.25 8.35 -27.69
CA ASP A 241 23.08 9.46 -28.16
C ASP A 241 24.30 9.66 -27.25
N MET A 242 24.10 9.68 -25.93
CA MET A 242 25.18 9.76 -24.94
C MET A 242 26.14 8.56 -25.03
N GLU A 243 25.65 7.35 -25.29
CA GLU A 243 26.50 6.17 -25.49
C GLU A 243 27.33 6.27 -26.77
N HIS A 244 26.77 6.81 -27.86
CA HIS A 244 27.50 7.06 -29.10
C HIS A 244 28.59 8.11 -28.88
N GLU A 245 28.30 9.21 -28.19
CA GLU A 245 29.28 10.23 -27.82
C GLU A 245 30.40 9.65 -26.95
N LEU A 246 30.07 8.87 -25.91
CA LEU A 246 31.06 8.21 -25.05
C LEU A 246 31.93 7.23 -25.84
N ARG A 247 31.36 6.47 -26.79
CA ARG A 247 32.12 5.59 -27.67
C ARG A 247 33.09 6.38 -28.56
N ALA A 248 32.66 7.50 -29.12
CA ALA A 248 33.52 8.38 -29.92
C ALA A 248 34.66 8.99 -29.10
N LEU A 249 34.37 9.50 -27.90
CA LEU A 249 35.38 10.06 -26.99
C LEU A 249 36.41 9.00 -26.56
N ARG A 250 35.97 7.78 -26.25
CA ARG A 250 36.87 6.67 -25.94
C ARG A 250 37.79 6.32 -27.10
N ALA A 251 37.27 6.30 -28.33
CA ALA A 251 38.08 6.06 -29.52
C ALA A 251 39.13 7.16 -29.74
N GLN A 252 38.75 8.44 -29.56
CA GLN A 252 39.70 9.56 -29.65
C GLN A 252 40.78 9.49 -28.58
N LEU A 253 40.40 9.16 -27.34
CA LEU A 253 41.35 9.00 -26.24
C LEU A 253 42.35 7.87 -26.50
N ALA A 254 41.88 6.74 -27.02
CA ALA A 254 42.74 5.61 -27.39
C ALA A 254 43.77 6.01 -28.46
N GLU A 255 43.34 6.73 -29.51
CA GLU A 255 44.24 7.19 -30.56
C GLU A 255 45.26 8.22 -30.05
N LYS A 256 44.82 9.17 -29.21
CA LYS A 256 45.72 10.14 -28.57
C LYS A 256 46.74 9.46 -27.65
N SER A 257 46.32 8.44 -26.90
CA SER A 257 47.22 7.67 -26.02
C SER A 257 48.26 6.89 -26.83
N ARG A 258 47.87 6.32 -27.98
CA ARG A 258 48.79 5.65 -28.92
C ARG A 258 49.85 6.61 -29.46
N LEU A 259 49.44 7.81 -29.88
CA LEU A 259 50.37 8.85 -30.35
C LEU A 259 51.30 9.35 -29.24
N TYR A 260 50.79 9.54 -28.03
CA TYR A 260 51.59 9.92 -26.87
C TYR A 260 52.69 8.88 -26.58
N LEU A 261 52.33 7.59 -26.52
CA LEU A 261 53.29 6.51 -26.30
C LEU A 261 54.34 6.43 -27.41
N ARG A 262 53.96 6.64 -28.67
CA ARG A 262 54.90 6.70 -29.80
C ARG A 262 55.91 7.83 -29.63
N LEU A 263 55.43 9.04 -29.35
CA LEU A 263 56.30 10.21 -29.11
C LEU A 263 57.22 10.00 -27.91
N GLN A 264 56.73 9.36 -26.84
CA GLN A 264 57.55 9.06 -25.66
C GLN A 264 58.67 8.06 -25.98
N LYS A 265 58.41 7.07 -26.84
CA LYS A 265 59.44 6.13 -27.34
C LYS A 265 60.48 6.85 -28.19
N GLU A 266 60.05 7.68 -29.13
CA GLU A 266 60.94 8.51 -29.96
C GLU A 266 61.84 9.41 -29.11
N LEU A 267 61.27 10.12 -28.13
CA LEU A 267 62.03 10.96 -27.20
C LEU A 267 63.05 10.16 -26.38
N SER A 268 62.67 8.96 -25.93
CA SER A 268 63.57 8.08 -25.17
C SER A 268 64.72 7.58 -26.04
N ARG A 269 64.49 7.31 -27.33
CA ARG A 269 65.54 6.95 -28.31
C ARG A 269 66.52 8.10 -28.52
N THR A 270 66.01 9.31 -28.78
CA THR A 270 66.86 10.50 -28.97
C THR A 270 67.72 10.77 -27.73
N LYS A 271 67.19 10.55 -26.52
CA LYS A 271 67.96 10.68 -25.28
C LYS A 271 69.05 9.62 -25.09
N LYS A 272 68.86 8.40 -25.59
CA LYS A 272 69.83 7.30 -25.45
C LYS A 272 70.94 7.30 -26.51
N GLY A 273 70.87 8.15 -27.53
CA GLY A 273 71.89 8.22 -28.60
C GLY A 273 71.94 6.96 -29.48
N GLU A 274 70.88 6.15 -29.48
CA GLU A 274 70.79 4.85 -30.17
C GLU A 274 70.38 5.01 -31.66
N GLU A 275 71.09 5.84 -32.43
CA GLU A 275 70.80 6.01 -33.87
C GLU A 275 71.27 4.83 -34.74
N ASN A 276 72.16 3.96 -34.22
CA ASN A 276 72.87 2.94 -35.02
C ASN A 276 72.53 1.46 -34.69
N VAL A 277 71.58 1.17 -33.79
CA VAL A 277 71.16 -0.23 -33.50
C VAL A 277 69.96 -0.58 -34.39
N PRO A 278 70.00 -1.67 -35.19
CA PRO A 278 68.90 -2.04 -36.07
C PRO A 278 67.62 -2.32 -35.26
N HIS A 279 66.63 -1.46 -35.44
CA HIS A 279 65.29 -1.57 -34.86
C HIS A 279 64.51 -2.67 -35.59
N LEU A 280 64.67 -3.91 -35.12
CA LEU A 280 63.98 -5.06 -35.69
C LEU A 280 62.56 -5.21 -35.13
N TYR A 281 62.40 -5.00 -33.83
CA TYR A 281 61.11 -5.17 -33.15
C TYR A 281 60.77 -3.98 -32.27
N GLU A 282 59.48 -3.75 -32.08
CA GLU A 282 58.94 -2.80 -31.12
C GLU A 282 57.84 -3.43 -30.27
N LEU A 283 57.64 -2.86 -29.08
CA LEU A 283 56.57 -3.26 -28.19
C LEU A 283 55.36 -2.36 -28.42
N GLU A 284 54.26 -2.89 -28.93
CA GLU A 284 52.98 -2.19 -29.11
C GLU A 284 52.00 -2.56 -27.97
N GLY A 285 51.12 -1.64 -27.61
CA GLY A 285 50.11 -1.85 -26.57
C GLY A 285 50.11 -0.76 -25.51
N SER A 286 49.03 -0.68 -24.76
CA SER A 286 48.94 0.19 -23.59
C SER A 286 49.72 -0.44 -22.43
N GLU A 287 50.46 0.37 -21.68
CA GLU A 287 51.26 -0.10 -20.54
C GLU A 287 50.41 -0.08 -19.26
N THR A 288 49.20 -0.66 -19.31
CA THR A 288 48.21 -0.59 -18.22
C THR A 288 47.61 -1.96 -17.91
N LEU A 289 47.21 -2.20 -16.66
CA LEU A 289 46.54 -3.44 -16.28
C LEU A 289 45.18 -3.57 -16.98
N GLY A 290 44.96 -4.70 -17.64
CA GLY A 290 43.74 -4.96 -18.43
C GLY A 290 43.90 -4.70 -19.93
N SER A 291 45.13 -4.41 -20.39
CA SER A 291 45.49 -4.40 -21.80
C SER A 291 46.41 -5.58 -22.14
N TYR A 292 46.98 -5.58 -23.35
CA TYR A 292 48.02 -6.52 -23.74
C TYR A 292 49.15 -5.80 -24.46
N LEU A 293 50.35 -6.35 -24.34
CA LEU A 293 51.55 -5.91 -25.02
C LEU A 293 51.90 -6.93 -26.10
N GLN A 294 52.22 -6.45 -27.28
CA GLN A 294 52.52 -7.26 -28.46
C GLN A 294 53.85 -6.82 -29.06
N ILE A 295 54.70 -7.79 -29.34
CA ILE A 295 55.93 -7.57 -30.11
C ILE A 295 55.53 -7.46 -31.57
N GLN A 296 55.89 -6.35 -32.22
CA GLN A 296 55.63 -6.08 -33.63
C GLN A 296 56.96 -5.93 -34.38
N PRO A 297 57.13 -6.56 -35.55
CA PRO A 297 58.27 -6.29 -36.41
C PRO A 297 58.19 -4.86 -36.96
N CYS A 298 59.31 -4.14 -36.95
CA CYS A 298 59.37 -2.76 -37.45
C CYS A 298 59.46 -2.67 -38.99
N SER A 299 59.76 -3.79 -39.67
CA SER A 299 59.86 -3.85 -41.14
C SER A 299 59.53 -5.24 -41.68
N ASP A 300 59.13 -5.33 -42.95
CA ASP A 300 58.82 -6.59 -43.64
C ASP A 300 60.04 -7.53 -43.76
N ASN A 301 61.25 -6.97 -43.65
CA ASN A 301 62.51 -7.74 -43.71
C ASN A 301 62.91 -8.34 -42.35
N THR A 302 62.13 -8.07 -41.31
CA THR A 302 62.37 -8.57 -39.95
C THR A 302 62.04 -10.06 -39.88
N PRO A 303 62.85 -10.90 -39.20
CA PRO A 303 62.52 -12.31 -39.01
C PRO A 303 61.13 -12.52 -38.41
N GLU A 304 60.42 -13.56 -38.86
CA GLU A 304 59.12 -13.91 -38.29
C GLU A 304 59.26 -14.29 -36.80
N LEU A 305 58.35 -13.77 -35.97
CA LEU A 305 58.32 -14.03 -34.53
C LEU A 305 58.15 -15.52 -34.19
N SER A 306 57.56 -16.33 -35.08
CA SER A 306 57.44 -17.79 -34.93
C SER A 306 58.78 -18.52 -34.90
N LYS A 307 59.84 -17.90 -35.45
CA LYS A 307 61.21 -18.44 -35.50
C LYS A 307 62.10 -17.87 -34.39
N CYS A 308 61.55 -16.98 -33.56
CA CYS A 308 62.28 -16.33 -32.47
C CYS A 308 62.01 -17.06 -31.15
N SER A 309 63.02 -17.12 -30.28
CA SER A 309 62.82 -17.48 -28.88
C SER A 309 62.52 -16.20 -28.10
N ILE A 310 61.38 -16.17 -27.41
CA ILE A 310 60.88 -14.99 -26.70
C ILE A 310 60.76 -15.34 -25.22
N GLN A 311 61.16 -14.41 -24.35
CA GLN A 311 60.94 -14.55 -22.90
C GLN A 311 60.65 -13.20 -22.26
N TRP A 312 59.57 -13.13 -21.48
CA TRP A 312 59.18 -11.93 -20.73
C TRP A 312 59.67 -11.94 -19.29
N TYR A 313 59.91 -10.74 -18.77
CA TYR A 313 60.44 -10.50 -17.43
C TYR A 313 59.76 -9.29 -16.80
N ARG A 314 59.65 -9.30 -15.48
CA ARG A 314 59.30 -8.13 -14.68
C ARG A 314 60.53 -7.60 -13.96
N VAL A 315 60.63 -6.29 -13.83
CA VAL A 315 61.76 -5.62 -13.18
C VAL A 315 61.23 -4.67 -12.11
N ALA A 316 61.83 -4.74 -10.92
CA ALA A 316 61.55 -3.82 -9.83
C ALA A 316 62.09 -2.42 -10.15
N THR A 317 61.34 -1.38 -9.79
CA THR A 317 61.78 0.01 -9.91
C THR A 317 62.96 0.34 -8.97
N GLU A 318 63.06 -0.34 -7.82
CA GLU A 318 64.08 -0.09 -6.78
C GLU A 318 65.28 -1.04 -6.81
N GLY A 319 65.29 -2.04 -7.71
CA GLY A 319 66.39 -3.00 -7.82
C GLY A 319 66.46 -3.59 -9.21
N ALA A 320 67.64 -3.57 -9.84
CA ALA A 320 67.88 -4.06 -11.21
C ALA A 320 67.71 -5.59 -11.38
N LYS A 321 67.03 -6.27 -10.45
CA LYS A 321 66.82 -7.72 -10.50
C LYS A 321 65.70 -8.03 -11.49
N LYS A 322 66.09 -8.66 -12.59
CA LYS A 322 65.21 -9.20 -13.63
C LYS A 322 64.54 -10.48 -13.11
N GLU A 323 63.23 -10.45 -12.92
CA GLU A 323 62.44 -11.62 -12.52
C GLU A 323 61.81 -12.29 -13.74
N LEU A 324 62.12 -13.56 -13.93
CA LEU A 324 61.57 -14.39 -15.00
C LEU A 324 60.06 -14.61 -14.81
N ILE A 325 59.27 -14.32 -15.85
CA ILE A 325 57.85 -14.68 -15.88
C ILE A 325 57.72 -16.06 -16.55
N SER A 326 57.79 -17.13 -15.75
CA SER A 326 57.84 -18.51 -16.24
C SER A 326 56.68 -18.84 -17.20
N GLY A 327 56.99 -19.35 -18.39
CA GLY A 327 55.99 -19.68 -19.41
C GLY A 327 55.46 -18.51 -20.24
N ALA A 328 55.88 -17.26 -19.97
CA ALA A 328 55.61 -16.12 -20.84
C ALA A 328 56.63 -16.06 -21.99
N THR A 329 56.42 -16.94 -22.98
CA THR A 329 57.35 -17.16 -24.11
C THR A 329 56.74 -16.82 -25.47
N LYS A 330 55.66 -16.04 -25.48
CA LYS A 330 54.91 -15.69 -26.69
C LYS A 330 55.13 -14.23 -27.05
N SER A 331 54.85 -13.90 -28.31
CA SER A 331 54.91 -12.52 -28.82
C SER A 331 53.91 -11.57 -28.16
N VAL A 332 52.88 -12.10 -27.51
CA VAL A 332 51.87 -11.33 -26.78
C VAL A 332 51.93 -11.68 -25.31
N TYR A 333 51.95 -10.66 -24.46
CA TYR A 333 51.85 -10.78 -23.01
C TYR A 333 50.78 -9.82 -22.47
N ALA A 334 49.87 -10.33 -21.65
CA ALA A 334 48.86 -9.50 -21.00
C ALA A 334 49.24 -9.28 -19.54
N PRO A 335 49.52 -8.03 -19.12
CA PRO A 335 49.87 -7.72 -17.74
C PRO A 335 48.85 -8.29 -16.74
N GLU A 336 49.36 -8.79 -15.63
CA GLU A 336 48.58 -9.28 -14.49
C GLU A 336 48.83 -8.42 -13.24
N PRO A 337 48.07 -8.59 -12.14
CA PRO A 337 48.18 -7.70 -10.98
C PRO A 337 49.58 -7.57 -10.36
N PHE A 338 50.46 -8.57 -10.51
CA PHE A 338 51.84 -8.48 -10.01
C PHE A 338 52.79 -7.66 -10.90
N ASP A 339 52.38 -7.34 -12.12
CA ASP A 339 53.17 -6.51 -13.03
C ASP A 339 52.91 -5.01 -12.81
N VAL A 340 51.84 -4.65 -12.10
CA VAL A 340 51.49 -3.25 -11.77
C VAL A 340 52.64 -2.60 -10.99
N GLY A 341 53.05 -1.41 -11.43
CA GLY A 341 54.18 -0.68 -10.86
C GLY A 341 55.56 -1.25 -11.20
N ARG A 342 55.64 -2.28 -12.05
CA ARG A 342 56.90 -2.87 -12.53
C ARG A 342 57.15 -2.51 -14.00
N LEU A 343 58.41 -2.43 -14.40
CA LEU A 343 58.79 -2.41 -15.81
C LEU A 343 58.71 -3.83 -16.37
N LEU A 344 58.22 -3.97 -17.60
CA LEU A 344 58.26 -5.25 -18.31
C LEU A 344 59.37 -5.22 -19.36
N LEU A 345 60.17 -6.28 -19.39
CA LEU A 345 61.21 -6.51 -20.38
C LEU A 345 60.88 -7.77 -21.18
N VAL A 346 61.33 -7.81 -22.43
CA VAL A 346 61.28 -9.01 -23.25
C VAL A 346 62.59 -9.19 -23.99
N ASP A 347 63.17 -10.38 -23.89
CA ASP A 347 64.31 -10.78 -24.71
C ASP A 347 63.80 -11.58 -25.90
N ILE A 348 64.31 -11.25 -27.07
CA ILE A 348 63.99 -11.87 -28.35
C ILE A 348 65.31 -12.36 -28.94
N ILE A 349 65.46 -13.67 -29.07
CA ILE A 349 66.63 -14.29 -29.69
C ILE A 349 66.24 -14.72 -31.11
N SER A 350 66.91 -14.13 -32.10
CA SER A 350 66.67 -14.39 -33.52
C SER A 350 68.00 -14.57 -34.25
N LYS A 351 68.21 -15.71 -34.90
CA LYS A 351 69.44 -16.04 -35.66
C LYS A 351 70.76 -15.79 -34.90
N GLY A 352 70.76 -15.98 -33.58
CA GLY A 352 71.93 -15.78 -32.71
C GLY A 352 72.14 -14.34 -32.22
N GLN A 353 71.27 -13.39 -32.61
CA GLN A 353 71.25 -12.04 -32.06
C GLN A 353 70.20 -11.94 -30.95
N GLU A 354 70.57 -11.35 -29.83
CA GLU A 354 69.69 -11.05 -28.70
C GLU A 354 69.23 -9.59 -28.76
N ILE A 355 67.93 -9.37 -28.64
CA ILE A 355 67.29 -8.05 -28.68
C ILE A 355 66.43 -7.94 -27.44
N THR A 356 66.68 -6.94 -26.60
CA THR A 356 65.87 -6.66 -25.41
C THR A 356 65.00 -5.43 -25.66
N LEU A 357 63.70 -5.58 -25.48
CA LEU A 357 62.74 -4.46 -25.47
C LEU A 357 62.23 -4.23 -24.05
N SER A 358 61.86 -2.99 -23.75
CA SER A 358 61.26 -2.59 -22.48
C SER A 358 60.00 -1.77 -22.68
N THR A 359 59.11 -1.81 -21.69
CA THR A 359 58.06 -0.78 -21.57
C THR A 359 58.69 0.61 -21.37
N THR A 360 57.96 1.66 -21.74
CA THR A 360 58.39 3.05 -21.55
C THR A 360 58.35 3.48 -20.09
N GLY A 361 57.41 2.92 -19.33
CA GLY A 361 57.26 3.13 -17.90
C GLY A 361 56.73 1.89 -17.18
N PRO A 362 56.56 1.99 -15.85
CA PRO A 362 55.92 0.95 -15.07
C PRO A 362 54.48 0.72 -15.52
N ILE A 363 53.97 -0.51 -15.38
CA ILE A 363 52.57 -0.81 -15.74
C ILE A 363 51.60 -0.06 -14.82
N ASP A 364 50.72 0.74 -15.41
CA ASP A 364 49.72 1.50 -14.67
C ASP A 364 48.62 0.59 -14.08
N PRO A 365 48.08 0.91 -12.90
CA PRO A 365 46.94 0.21 -12.34
C PRO A 365 45.65 0.45 -13.13
N ALA A 366 44.73 -0.51 -13.08
CA ALA A 366 43.39 -0.33 -13.61
C ALA A 366 42.55 0.59 -12.70
N ALA A 367 42.11 1.73 -13.21
CA ALA A 367 41.35 2.72 -12.45
C ALA A 367 40.08 2.11 -11.80
N GLY A 368 39.93 2.31 -10.48
CA GLY A 368 38.79 1.82 -9.71
C GLY A 368 38.71 0.29 -9.53
N LEU A 369 39.72 -0.48 -9.95
CA LEU A 369 39.77 -1.92 -9.69
C LEU A 369 39.97 -2.23 -8.20
N GLY A 370 40.83 -1.49 -7.50
CA GLY A 370 41.04 -1.68 -6.06
C GLY A 370 39.75 -1.52 -5.26
N THR A 371 39.00 -0.43 -5.47
CA THR A 371 37.70 -0.19 -4.84
C THR A 371 36.68 -1.30 -5.14
N TYR A 372 36.70 -1.84 -6.36
CA TYR A 372 35.85 -2.96 -6.75
C TYR A 372 36.20 -4.22 -5.97
N VAL A 373 37.50 -4.57 -5.87
CA VAL A 373 37.97 -5.72 -5.08
C VAL A 373 37.63 -5.55 -3.59
N GLU A 374 37.79 -4.37 -3.00
CA GLU A 374 37.38 -4.11 -1.61
C GLU A 374 35.88 -4.35 -1.38
N ALA A 375 35.04 -4.02 -2.36
CA ALA A 375 33.60 -4.31 -2.29
C ALA A 375 33.33 -5.81 -2.35
N LEU A 376 34.08 -6.57 -3.15
CA LEU A 376 33.95 -8.03 -3.26
C LEU A 376 34.43 -8.77 -2.02
N VAL A 377 35.49 -8.29 -1.35
CA VAL A 377 36.04 -8.88 -0.11
C VAL A 377 35.00 -8.93 1.02
N ARG A 378 34.04 -7.99 1.02
CA ARG A 378 32.92 -7.98 1.98
C ARG A 378 31.97 -9.16 1.80
N LYS A 379 31.95 -9.79 0.63
CA LYS A 379 31.18 -11.01 0.34
C LYS A 379 31.97 -12.24 0.79
N HIS A 380 31.27 -13.28 1.25
CA HIS A 380 31.91 -14.54 1.66
C HIS A 380 32.38 -15.41 0.49
N ASP A 381 31.68 -15.28 -0.64
CA ASP A 381 31.92 -16.00 -1.88
C ASP A 381 31.50 -15.09 -3.04
N THR A 382 32.32 -15.00 -4.08
CA THR A 382 32.02 -14.22 -5.29
C THR A 382 32.04 -15.13 -6.51
N GLU A 383 31.03 -15.00 -7.36
CA GLU A 383 30.85 -15.79 -8.57
C GLU A 383 31.26 -14.99 -9.80
N PHE A 384 32.02 -15.63 -10.69
CA PHE A 384 32.43 -15.08 -11.97
C PHE A 384 32.03 -16.04 -13.08
N ASN A 385 31.37 -15.52 -14.11
CA ASN A 385 31.10 -16.29 -15.33
C ASN A 385 32.39 -16.45 -16.12
N VAL A 386 32.71 -17.71 -16.46
CA VAL A 386 33.93 -18.05 -17.18
C VAL A 386 33.67 -19.10 -18.26
N VAL A 387 34.45 -19.05 -19.34
CA VAL A 387 34.54 -20.13 -20.33
C VAL A 387 35.86 -20.86 -20.13
N VAL A 388 35.80 -22.19 -20.04
CA VAL A 388 37.00 -23.02 -19.96
C VAL A 388 37.54 -23.19 -21.37
N THR A 389 38.72 -22.64 -21.67
CA THR A 389 39.33 -22.69 -23.01
C THR A 389 40.39 -23.79 -23.14
N GLN A 390 40.92 -24.27 -22.01
CA GLN A 390 41.88 -25.37 -21.96
C GLN A 390 41.79 -26.09 -20.61
N THR A 391 41.81 -27.43 -20.66
CA THR A 391 41.93 -28.29 -19.46
C THR A 391 43.10 -29.24 -19.67
N GLY A 392 44.25 -28.98 -19.06
CA GLY A 392 45.48 -29.72 -19.40
C GLY A 392 45.87 -29.57 -20.88
N SER A 393 45.99 -30.68 -21.61
CA SER A 393 46.30 -30.71 -23.06
C SER A 393 45.08 -30.63 -23.97
N ASP A 394 43.86 -30.70 -23.43
CA ASP A 394 42.64 -30.83 -24.22
C ASP A 394 41.88 -29.50 -24.30
N HIS A 395 41.26 -29.24 -25.45
CA HIS A 395 40.36 -28.10 -25.69
C HIS A 395 38.90 -28.53 -25.49
N PRO A 396 38.29 -28.24 -24.32
CA PRO A 396 36.90 -28.60 -24.06
C PRO A 396 35.92 -27.73 -24.85
N THR A 397 34.70 -28.23 -25.01
CA THR A 397 33.59 -27.52 -25.67
C THR A 397 33.27 -26.19 -24.94
N GLU A 398 33.22 -25.09 -25.69
CA GLU A 398 32.88 -23.75 -25.22
C GLU A 398 31.53 -23.76 -24.49
N SER A 399 31.57 -23.81 -23.17
CA SER A 399 30.39 -23.78 -22.32
C SER A 399 30.64 -22.85 -21.15
N ILE A 400 29.60 -22.16 -20.72
CA ILE A 400 29.68 -21.21 -19.62
C ILE A 400 29.73 -21.99 -18.30
N HIS A 401 30.69 -21.60 -17.47
CA HIS A 401 30.95 -22.11 -16.14
C HIS A 401 30.91 -20.97 -15.15
N VAL A 402 30.83 -21.31 -13.86
CA VAL A 402 30.89 -20.34 -12.76
C VAL A 402 32.11 -20.65 -11.90
N LEU A 403 33.03 -19.69 -11.83
CA LEU A 403 34.16 -19.72 -10.89
C LEU A 403 33.75 -19.00 -9.61
N HIS A 404 33.74 -19.74 -8.52
CA HIS A 404 33.57 -19.23 -7.17
C HIS A 404 34.93 -18.94 -6.55
N VAL A 405 35.11 -17.71 -6.09
CA VAL A 405 36.26 -17.26 -5.31
C VAL A 405 35.77 -16.92 -3.90
N GLY A 406 35.99 -17.84 -2.97
CA GLY A 406 35.55 -17.72 -1.59
C GLY A 406 36.72 -17.56 -0.62
N LYS A 407 36.39 -17.21 0.64
CA LYS A 407 37.40 -16.92 1.67
C LYS A 407 38.41 -18.03 1.95
N MET A 408 38.04 -19.30 1.74
CA MET A 408 38.90 -20.45 2.06
C MET A 408 39.22 -21.35 0.86
N ARG A 409 38.55 -21.15 -0.28
CA ARG A 409 38.59 -22.08 -1.41
C ARG A 409 38.20 -21.44 -2.73
N MET A 410 38.61 -22.08 -3.81
CA MET A 410 38.13 -21.82 -5.16
C MET A 410 37.36 -23.03 -5.69
N LYS A 411 36.32 -22.81 -6.47
CA LYS A 411 35.45 -23.86 -7.00
C LYS A 411 34.94 -23.50 -8.39
N LEU A 412 34.96 -24.45 -9.32
CA LEU A 412 34.44 -24.29 -10.67
C LEU A 412 33.22 -25.19 -10.89
N CYS A 413 32.13 -24.60 -11.39
CA CYS A 413 30.86 -25.27 -11.65
C CYS A 413 30.46 -25.23 -13.11
N LYS A 414 29.73 -26.25 -13.55
CA LYS A 414 28.89 -26.22 -14.76
C LYS A 414 27.44 -26.49 -14.37
N GLY A 415 26.62 -25.45 -14.37
CA GLY A 415 25.27 -25.52 -13.81
C GLY A 415 25.30 -25.94 -12.34
N LYS A 416 24.58 -27.01 -11.98
CA LYS A 416 24.55 -27.55 -10.60
C LYS A 416 25.74 -28.46 -10.27
N THR A 417 26.52 -28.86 -11.26
CA THR A 417 27.62 -29.83 -11.09
C THR A 417 28.92 -29.10 -10.76
N THR A 418 29.61 -29.53 -9.70
CA THR A 418 30.95 -29.04 -9.37
C THR A 418 31.98 -29.84 -10.16
N ILE A 419 32.77 -29.15 -11.00
CA ILE A 419 33.86 -29.76 -11.78
C ILE A 419 35.08 -29.96 -10.89
N THR A 420 35.46 -28.90 -10.17
CA THR A 420 36.59 -28.93 -9.25
C THR A 420 36.35 -27.98 -8.09
N LYS A 421 36.88 -28.31 -6.93
CA LYS A 421 36.77 -27.55 -5.70
C LYS A 421 38.00 -27.85 -4.87
N GLU A 422 38.81 -26.84 -4.62
CA GLU A 422 40.02 -26.99 -3.81
C GLU A 422 40.14 -25.83 -2.83
N TYR A 423 40.55 -26.15 -1.61
CA TYR A 423 40.94 -25.16 -0.62
C TYR A 423 42.25 -24.50 -1.05
N TYR A 424 42.49 -23.27 -0.63
CA TYR A 424 43.80 -22.66 -0.87
C TYR A 424 44.87 -23.57 -0.29
N SER A 425 45.94 -23.82 -1.06
CA SER A 425 47.08 -24.61 -0.64
C SER A 425 48.36 -24.05 -1.26
N SER A 426 49.52 -24.41 -0.71
CA SER A 426 50.83 -24.03 -1.27
C SER A 426 51.09 -24.64 -2.66
N SER A 427 50.35 -25.69 -3.03
CA SER A 427 50.44 -26.31 -4.36
C SER A 427 49.53 -25.65 -5.41
N MET A 428 48.60 -24.79 -4.98
CA MET A 428 47.68 -24.11 -5.88
C MET A 428 48.40 -22.95 -6.58
N GLN A 429 48.18 -22.81 -7.89
CA GLN A 429 48.74 -21.71 -8.67
C GLN A 429 47.63 -20.90 -9.35
N LEU A 430 47.81 -19.58 -9.40
CA LEU A 430 46.88 -18.66 -10.06
C LEU A 430 47.63 -17.44 -10.61
N CYS A 431 47.50 -17.21 -11.91
CA CYS A 431 48.02 -16.01 -12.57
C CYS A 431 47.27 -15.68 -13.85
N GLY A 432 47.61 -14.54 -14.44
CA GLY A 432 47.24 -14.26 -15.82
C GLY A 432 47.76 -15.33 -16.79
N VAL A 433 47.04 -15.57 -17.89
CA VAL A 433 47.52 -16.48 -18.94
C VAL A 433 48.77 -15.93 -19.61
N ARG A 434 49.76 -16.82 -19.79
CA ARG A 434 51.05 -16.51 -20.42
C ARG A 434 51.19 -17.09 -21.85
N GLY A 435 50.17 -17.82 -22.31
CA GLY A 435 50.15 -18.63 -23.54
C GLY A 435 49.93 -17.88 -24.87
N GLY A 436 49.88 -16.54 -24.85
CA GLY A 436 49.73 -15.70 -26.05
C GLY A 436 48.31 -15.69 -26.64
N GLY A 437 48.01 -14.66 -27.44
CA GLY A 437 46.72 -14.46 -28.12
C GLY A 437 45.90 -13.29 -27.56
N ASN A 438 44.97 -12.78 -28.38
CA ASN A 438 44.20 -11.56 -28.07
C ASN A 438 43.30 -11.72 -26.83
N ALA A 439 42.92 -12.95 -26.47
CA ALA A 439 42.11 -13.24 -25.29
C ALA A 439 42.93 -13.34 -23.98
N ALA A 440 44.26 -13.22 -24.03
CA ALA A 440 45.12 -13.39 -22.85
C ALA A 440 44.81 -12.39 -21.71
N ALA A 441 44.38 -11.17 -22.05
CA ALA A 441 44.00 -10.15 -21.08
C ALA A 441 42.71 -10.50 -20.30
N GLN A 442 41.85 -11.33 -20.89
CA GLN A 442 40.60 -11.80 -20.29
C GLN A 442 40.73 -13.18 -19.64
N ALA A 443 41.89 -13.84 -19.76
CA ALA A 443 42.07 -15.20 -19.30
C ALA A 443 43.02 -15.35 -18.10
N VAL A 444 42.76 -16.38 -17.30
CA VAL A 444 43.56 -16.80 -16.14
C VAL A 444 43.99 -18.24 -16.28
N PHE A 445 45.23 -18.50 -15.88
CA PHE A 445 45.72 -19.84 -15.61
C PHE A 445 45.46 -20.17 -14.14
N TRP A 446 44.70 -21.23 -13.89
CA TRP A 446 44.43 -21.74 -12.55
C TRP A 446 44.82 -23.20 -12.45
N GLN A 447 45.77 -23.51 -11.58
CA GLN A 447 46.12 -24.88 -11.20
C GLN A 447 45.60 -25.15 -9.79
N PRO A 448 44.41 -25.77 -9.63
CA PRO A 448 43.88 -26.10 -8.31
C PRO A 448 44.77 -27.07 -7.52
N LYS A 449 45.38 -28.04 -8.20
CA LYS A 449 46.30 -29.04 -7.64
C LYS A 449 47.24 -29.57 -8.71
N GLN A 450 48.33 -30.21 -8.29
CA GLN A 450 49.29 -30.81 -9.22
C GLN A 450 48.59 -31.80 -10.17
N GLY A 451 48.92 -31.72 -11.45
CA GLY A 451 48.32 -32.56 -12.51
C GLY A 451 46.97 -32.07 -13.06
N LEU A 452 46.36 -31.02 -12.49
CA LEU A 452 45.11 -30.45 -12.99
C LEU A 452 45.20 -28.92 -13.13
N SER A 453 45.06 -28.41 -14.35
CA SER A 453 45.08 -26.97 -14.64
C SER A 453 44.02 -26.57 -15.65
N PHE A 454 43.53 -25.34 -15.50
CA PHE A 454 42.51 -24.73 -16.33
C PHE A 454 42.98 -23.39 -16.87
N VAL A 455 42.56 -23.09 -18.09
CA VAL A 455 42.56 -21.74 -18.64
C VAL A 455 41.12 -21.25 -18.68
N LEU A 456 40.85 -20.18 -17.94
CA LEU A 456 39.52 -19.62 -17.73
C LEU A 456 39.43 -18.23 -18.33
N ALA A 457 38.58 -18.03 -19.35
CA ALA A 457 38.30 -16.73 -19.94
C ALA A 457 37.08 -16.07 -19.26
N PHE A 458 37.21 -14.82 -18.84
CA PHE A 458 36.18 -14.04 -18.16
C PHE A 458 35.41 -13.14 -19.15
N GLU A 459 34.27 -12.60 -18.72
CA GLU A 459 33.49 -11.64 -19.51
C GLU A 459 34.22 -10.32 -19.79
N SER A 460 35.17 -9.94 -18.93
CA SER A 460 36.02 -8.76 -19.13
C SER A 460 37.37 -8.89 -18.43
N GLU A 461 38.33 -8.07 -18.86
CA GLU A 461 39.66 -7.95 -18.24
C GLU A 461 39.56 -7.45 -16.80
N ARG A 462 38.51 -6.66 -16.49
CA ARG A 462 38.25 -6.17 -15.14
C ARG A 462 37.85 -7.31 -14.19
N GLU A 463 36.93 -8.17 -14.62
CA GLU A 463 36.51 -9.35 -13.85
C GLU A 463 37.68 -10.32 -13.66
N ARG A 464 38.45 -10.56 -14.73
CA ARG A 464 39.68 -11.37 -14.69
C ARG A 464 40.65 -10.91 -13.61
N ASN A 465 40.98 -9.62 -13.61
CA ASN A 465 41.94 -9.06 -12.66
C ASN A 465 41.37 -8.99 -11.24
N ALA A 466 40.06 -8.70 -11.10
CA ALA A 466 39.39 -8.72 -9.80
C ALA A 466 39.42 -10.12 -9.17
N ALA A 467 39.14 -11.17 -9.96
CA ALA A 467 39.20 -12.55 -9.50
C ALA A 467 40.60 -12.96 -9.03
N ILE A 468 41.66 -12.59 -9.77
CA ILE A 468 43.05 -12.85 -9.36
C ILE A 468 43.35 -12.15 -8.02
N MET A 469 43.06 -10.85 -7.92
CA MET A 469 43.35 -10.06 -6.71
C MET A 469 42.56 -10.58 -5.50
N LEU A 470 41.29 -10.92 -5.69
CA LEU A 470 40.41 -11.43 -4.65
C LEU A 470 40.88 -12.80 -4.14
N ALA A 471 41.21 -13.73 -5.07
CA ALA A 471 41.71 -15.05 -4.71
C ALA A 471 43.05 -14.97 -3.96
N ARG A 472 43.96 -14.10 -4.41
CA ARG A 472 45.24 -13.86 -3.73
C ARG A 472 45.05 -13.31 -2.32
N ARG A 473 44.11 -12.38 -2.13
CA ARG A 473 43.80 -11.83 -0.82
C ARG A 473 43.23 -12.87 0.12
N PHE A 474 42.25 -13.65 -0.32
CA PHE A 474 41.69 -14.71 0.51
C PHE A 474 42.69 -15.84 0.81
N ALA A 475 43.57 -16.17 -0.14
CA ALA A 475 44.67 -17.09 0.10
C ALA A 475 45.65 -16.52 1.15
N PHE A 476 45.97 -15.23 1.06
CA PHE A 476 46.82 -14.55 2.04
C PHE A 476 46.20 -14.56 3.44
N ASP A 477 44.90 -14.32 3.56
CA ASP A 477 44.16 -14.45 4.84
C ASP A 477 44.22 -15.89 5.41
N CYS A 478 44.48 -16.89 4.55
CA CYS A 478 44.74 -18.29 4.92
C CYS A 478 46.23 -18.62 5.13
N ASN A 479 47.12 -17.61 5.16
CA ASN A 479 48.58 -17.74 5.22
C ASN A 479 49.19 -18.48 4.01
N ILE A 480 48.62 -18.28 2.82
CA ILE A 480 49.04 -18.96 1.58
C ILE A 480 49.37 -17.91 0.52
N ILE A 481 50.59 -18.01 -0.04
CA ILE A 481 51.03 -17.16 -1.14
C ILE A 481 50.56 -17.79 -2.46
N LEU A 482 49.39 -17.35 -2.92
CA LEU A 482 48.85 -17.80 -4.21
C LEU A 482 49.47 -17.01 -5.37
N ALA A 483 50.27 -17.67 -6.19
CA ALA A 483 50.97 -17.04 -7.31
C ALA A 483 51.01 -17.93 -8.56
N GLY A 484 51.55 -17.40 -9.66
CA GLY A 484 51.78 -18.19 -10.87
C GLY A 484 52.97 -19.15 -10.73
N PRO A 485 53.20 -20.00 -11.76
CA PRO A 485 54.34 -20.92 -11.79
C PRO A 485 55.67 -20.19 -11.56
N ASP A 486 56.53 -20.80 -10.74
CA ASP A 486 57.90 -20.38 -10.39
C ASP A 486 58.03 -18.95 -9.81
N HIS A 487 56.92 -18.37 -9.33
CA HIS A 487 56.99 -17.08 -8.66
C HIS A 487 57.64 -17.25 -7.28
N LYS A 488 58.82 -16.67 -7.10
CA LYS A 488 59.48 -16.62 -5.79
C LYS A 488 58.84 -15.51 -4.98
N ALA A 489 58.29 -15.84 -3.81
CA ALA A 489 57.93 -14.83 -2.83
C ALA A 489 59.19 -13.99 -2.49
N PRO A 490 59.06 -12.68 -2.25
CA PRO A 490 60.13 -11.95 -1.58
C PRO A 490 60.42 -12.69 -0.27
N LEU A 491 61.67 -13.11 -0.05
CA LEU A 491 62.09 -13.44 1.31
C LEU A 491 61.88 -12.18 2.13
N GLU A 492 60.99 -12.24 3.13
CA GLU A 492 60.92 -11.21 4.16
C GLU A 492 62.31 -11.11 4.80
N THR A 493 62.92 -9.93 4.68
CA THR A 493 64.04 -9.48 5.51
C THR A 493 63.51 -8.65 6.66
#